data_AF-A0AAD7BE56-F1
#
_entry.id   AF-A0AAD7BE56-F1
#
_cell.length_a   1.000
_cell.length_b   1.000
_cell.length_c   1.000
_cell.angle_alpha   90.00
_cell.angle_beta   90.00
_cell.angle_gamma   90.00
#
_symmetry.space_group_name_H-M   'P 1'
#
loop_
_entity.id
_entity.type
_entity.pdbx_description
1 polymer ?
#
loop_
_entity_poly.entity_id
_entity_poly.type
_entity_poly.pdbx_seq_one_letter_code
_entity_poly.pdbx_strand_id
1 'polypeptide(L)'
;MPPTDLDEYVLGEILCFCDVRSVLRFSQLNKYSQRIALSKHVWISLVRDLEFRGLRNRDPSLELETCTTQALVDMAKRVALGPLTWSSNSDVPPTLAREIMVHFDESFHPSRDTTVNLLPGGTHLAVFRRSGDTCLLFAVATGRCIWTYNNTPDRFCMEVRDGGEVAVFAFRFREIVWAIYCKIITTITSLSECRLWVAFQL
;
A
#
# COMPACT_ATOMS: atom_id res chain seq x y z
N MET A 1 13.09 32.08 25.70
CA MET A 1 12.59 31.03 24.77
C MET A 1 11.28 31.53 24.22
N PRO A 2 11.08 31.62 22.89
CA PRO A 2 9.73 31.83 22.41
C PRO A 2 8.93 30.56 22.74
N PRO A 3 7.79 30.65 23.42
CA PRO A 3 6.89 29.52 23.53
C PRO A 3 6.40 29.20 22.12
N THR A 4 6.60 27.98 21.66
CA THR A 4 5.67 27.43 20.66
C THR A 4 4.33 27.34 21.38
N ASP A 5 3.39 28.24 21.08
CA ASP A 5 2.04 28.29 21.67
C ASP A 5 1.19 27.03 21.37
N LEU A 6 1.72 26.08 20.59
CA LEU A 6 1.07 24.79 20.36
C LEU A 6 1.43 23.78 21.45
N ASP A 7 0.39 23.17 21.98
CA ASP A 7 0.45 22.04 22.91
C ASP A 7 1.25 20.86 22.30
N GLU A 8 2.05 20.19 23.15
CA GLU A 8 2.85 19.01 22.76
C GLU A 8 2.00 17.89 22.16
N TYR A 9 0.78 17.71 22.67
CA TYR A 9 -0.20 16.75 22.17
C TYR A 9 -0.62 17.08 20.75
N VAL A 10 -0.95 18.35 20.48
CA VAL A 10 -1.37 18.80 19.14
C VAL A 10 -0.23 18.64 18.13
N LEU A 11 1.00 18.95 18.54
CA LEU A 11 2.18 18.72 17.69
C LEU A 11 2.39 17.23 17.41
N GLY A 12 2.21 16.35 18.41
CA GLY A 12 2.24 14.90 18.23
C GLY A 12 1.22 14.43 17.19
N GLU A 13 -0.03 14.89 17.31
CA GLU A 13 -1.09 14.58 16.35
C GLU A 13 -0.76 15.06 14.93
N ILE A 14 -0.23 16.28 14.77
CA ILE A 14 0.20 16.78 13.46
C ILE A 14 1.31 15.87 12.87
N LEU A 15 2.26 15.44 13.69
CA LEU A 15 3.34 14.56 13.23
C LEU A 15 2.86 13.17 12.84
N CYS A 16 1.75 12.67 13.40
CA CYS A 16 1.12 11.41 12.98
C CYS A 16 0.65 11.43 11.51
N PHE A 17 0.39 12.62 10.94
CA PHE A 17 -0.01 12.79 9.53
C PHE A 17 1.16 13.15 8.59
N CYS A 18 2.37 13.31 9.12
CA CYS A 18 3.56 13.64 8.33
C CYS A 18 4.22 12.40 7.74
N ASP A 19 5.09 12.56 6.75
CA ASP A 19 5.95 11.46 6.30
C ASP A 19 7.15 11.22 7.24
N VAL A 20 7.74 10.03 7.16
CA VAL A 20 8.90 9.63 7.99
C VAL A 20 10.05 10.65 7.89
N ARG A 21 10.28 11.19 6.69
CA ARG A 21 11.36 12.16 6.45
C ARG A 21 11.13 13.47 7.20
N SER A 22 9.90 13.96 7.21
CA SER A 22 9.49 15.21 7.84
C SER A 22 9.56 15.10 9.35
N VAL A 23 9.10 13.96 9.92
CA VAL A 23 9.23 13.69 11.36
C VAL A 23 10.69 13.59 11.79
N LEU A 24 11.54 12.93 11.00
CA LEU A 24 12.99 12.88 11.27
C LEU A 24 13.64 14.27 11.20
N ARG A 25 13.30 15.08 10.20
CA ARG A 25 13.79 16.47 10.10
C ARG A 25 13.34 17.31 11.29
N PHE A 26 12.08 17.19 11.69
CA PHE A 26 11.55 17.88 12.87
C PHE A 26 12.30 17.48 14.14
N SER A 27 12.64 16.19 14.30
CA SER A 27 13.38 15.68 15.46
C SER A 27 14.79 16.29 15.61
N GLN A 28 15.35 16.86 14.54
CA GLN A 28 16.69 17.44 14.52
C GLN A 28 16.72 18.94 14.88
N LEU A 29 15.56 19.59 15.01
CA LEU A 29 15.48 21.04 15.21
C LEU A 29 15.99 21.48 16.59
N ASN A 30 15.52 20.82 17.65
CA ASN A 30 15.91 21.07 19.04
C ASN A 30 15.46 19.92 19.95
N LYS A 31 15.87 19.94 21.22
CA LYS A 31 15.54 18.88 22.21
C LYS A 31 14.03 18.67 22.43
N TYR A 32 13.25 19.74 22.36
CA TYR A 32 11.80 19.69 22.53
C TYR A 32 11.14 18.99 21.33
N SER A 33 11.46 19.42 20.11
CA SER A 33 11.02 18.77 18.88
C SER A 33 11.47 17.31 18.79
N GLN A 34 12.70 17.01 19.23
CA GLN A 34 13.21 15.65 19.33
C GLN A 34 12.35 14.77 20.24
N ARG A 35 12.01 15.26 21.43
CA ARG A 35 11.18 14.52 22.39
C ARG A 35 9.80 14.20 21.83
N ILE A 36 9.15 15.16 21.16
CA ILE A 36 7.82 14.97 20.58
C ILE A 36 7.89 14.01 19.38
N ALA A 37 8.83 14.22 18.45
CA ALA A 37 8.96 13.37 17.27
C ALA A 37 9.41 11.94 17.61
N LEU A 38 10.13 11.71 18.71
CA LEU A 38 10.50 10.38 19.19
C LEU A 38 9.48 9.80 20.19
N SER A 39 8.29 10.37 20.29
CA SER A 39 7.21 9.77 21.07
C SER A 39 6.72 8.49 20.39
N LYS A 40 6.43 7.46 21.20
CA LYS A 40 6.04 6.13 20.69
C LYS A 40 4.78 6.18 19.82
N HIS A 41 3.79 6.99 20.21
CA HIS A 41 2.50 7.07 19.49
C HIS A 41 2.68 7.58 18.05
N VAL A 42 3.53 8.58 17.81
CA VAL A 42 3.85 9.08 16.47
C VAL A 42 4.36 7.95 15.58
N TRP A 43 5.32 7.15 16.08
CA TRP A 43 5.90 6.06 15.29
C TRP A 43 4.94 4.88 15.07
N ILE A 44 4.05 4.57 16.04
CA ILE A 44 2.98 3.59 15.81
C ILE A 44 2.06 4.08 14.69
N SER A 45 1.62 5.34 14.73
CA SER A 45 0.76 5.93 13.69
C SER A 45 1.42 5.91 12.31
N LEU A 46 2.70 6.30 12.23
CA LEU A 46 3.47 6.25 10.98
C LEU A 46 3.60 4.82 10.44
N VAL A 47 3.92 3.84 11.29
CA VAL A 47 4.02 2.44 10.85
C VAL A 47 2.67 1.93 10.37
N ARG A 48 1.56 2.26 11.04
CA ARG A 48 0.21 1.89 10.61
C ARG A 48 -0.17 2.55 9.28
N ASP A 49 0.17 3.82 9.07
CA ASP A 49 -0.04 4.51 7.78
C ASP A 49 0.77 3.84 6.66
N LEU A 50 2.02 3.47 6.92
CA LEU A 50 2.84 2.72 5.96
C LEU A 50 2.26 1.33 5.67
N GLU A 51 1.79 0.61 6.69
CA GLU A 51 1.10 -0.68 6.54
C GLU A 51 -0.22 -0.54 5.77
N PHE A 52 -0.98 0.52 6.01
CA PHE A 52 -2.22 0.84 5.29
C PHE A 52 -1.95 1.11 3.80
N ARG A 53 -0.84 1.78 3.48
CA ARG A 53 -0.33 1.94 2.10
C ARG A 53 0.24 0.65 1.52
N GLY A 54 0.22 -0.44 2.28
CA GLY A 54 0.68 -1.76 1.88
C GLY A 54 2.18 -1.96 1.91
N LEU A 55 2.92 -1.07 2.56
CA LEU A 55 4.36 -1.17 2.72
C LEU A 55 4.67 -1.97 4.00
N ARG A 56 4.40 -3.28 3.93
CA ARG A 56 4.52 -4.17 5.08
C ARG A 56 5.91 -4.80 5.13
N ASN A 57 6.65 -4.51 6.21
CA ASN A 57 7.92 -5.18 6.53
C ASN A 57 7.90 -5.83 7.92
N ARG A 58 6.69 -6.14 8.42
CA ARG A 58 6.44 -6.62 9.78
C ARG A 58 5.80 -8.00 9.75
N ASP A 59 6.21 -8.84 10.70
CA ASP A 59 5.49 -10.06 11.06
C ASP A 59 4.06 -9.72 11.55
N PRO A 60 3.00 -10.33 10.98
CA PRO A 60 1.63 -10.20 11.48
C PRO A 60 1.48 -10.44 12.99
N SER A 61 2.27 -11.32 13.60
CA SER A 61 2.12 -11.66 15.02
C SER A 61 2.73 -10.64 15.98
N LEU A 62 3.53 -9.70 15.48
CA LEU A 62 4.20 -8.69 16.31
C LEU A 62 3.23 -7.55 16.63
N GLU A 63 2.92 -7.28 17.88
CA GLU A 63 2.11 -6.12 18.27
C GLU A 63 2.95 -4.84 18.34
N LEU A 64 2.53 -3.76 17.66
CA LEU A 64 3.29 -2.50 17.61
C LEU A 64 3.43 -1.84 18.99
N GLU A 65 2.44 -2.05 19.83
CA GLU A 65 2.35 -1.56 21.20
C GLU A 65 3.40 -2.20 22.09
N THR A 66 3.91 -3.39 21.75
CA THR A 66 4.99 -4.06 22.50
C THR A 66 6.39 -3.62 22.05
N CYS A 67 6.50 -3.00 20.88
CA CYS A 67 7.79 -2.57 20.32
C CYS A 67 8.39 -1.38 21.08
N THR A 68 9.71 -1.28 21.10
CA THR A 68 10.41 -0.07 21.56
C THR A 68 10.26 1.04 20.50
N THR A 69 10.32 2.31 20.91
CA THR A 69 10.31 3.44 19.96
C THR A 69 11.40 3.28 18.90
N GLN A 70 12.61 2.88 19.30
CA GLN A 70 13.72 2.69 18.38
C GLN A 70 13.42 1.59 17.34
N ALA A 71 12.84 0.47 17.76
CA ALA A 71 12.43 -0.59 16.84
C ALA A 71 11.37 -0.10 15.82
N LEU A 72 10.43 0.75 16.26
CA LEU A 72 9.43 1.36 15.37
C LEU A 72 10.08 2.34 14.38
N VAL A 73 11.01 3.18 14.85
CA VAL A 73 11.80 4.09 13.99
C VAL A 73 12.55 3.31 12.91
N ASP A 74 13.23 2.23 13.30
CA ASP A 74 14.02 1.42 12.38
C ASP A 74 13.13 0.62 11.42
N MET A 75 11.92 0.24 11.83
CA MET A 75 10.91 -0.34 10.96
C MET A 75 10.44 0.68 9.92
N ALA A 76 9.99 1.86 10.35
CA ALA A 76 9.53 2.93 9.46
C ALA A 76 10.62 3.39 8.48
N LYS A 77 11.88 3.51 8.94
CA LYS A 77 13.03 3.82 8.07
C LYS A 77 13.26 2.74 7.01
N ARG A 78 13.28 1.46 7.40
CA ARG A 78 13.44 0.34 6.45
C ARG A 78 12.32 0.29 5.42
N VAL A 79 11.10 0.62 5.82
CA VAL A 79 9.97 0.69 4.91
C VAL A 79 10.09 1.87 3.95
N ALA A 80 10.41 3.07 4.46
CA ALA A 80 10.48 4.29 3.66
C ALA A 80 11.70 4.38 2.74
N LEU A 81 12.85 3.84 3.17
CA LEU A 81 14.12 3.89 2.44
C LEU A 81 14.39 2.61 1.64
N GLY A 82 13.55 1.58 1.80
CA GLY A 82 13.77 0.26 1.24
C GLY A 82 14.81 -0.56 2.02
N PRO A 83 15.23 -1.71 1.47
CA PRO A 83 16.25 -2.57 2.05
C PRO A 83 17.52 -1.79 2.43
N LEU A 84 18.24 -2.23 3.47
CA LEU A 84 19.49 -1.60 3.91
C LEU A 84 20.52 -1.46 2.77
N THR A 85 20.52 -2.42 1.84
CA THR A 85 21.34 -2.45 0.63
C THR A 85 21.03 -1.32 -0.36
N TRP A 86 19.93 -0.60 -0.19
CA TRP A 86 19.56 0.54 -1.03
C TRP A 86 19.99 1.88 -0.42
N SER A 87 20.53 1.86 0.80
CA SER A 87 21.06 3.07 1.43
C SER A 87 22.36 3.50 0.77
N SER A 88 22.56 4.82 0.64
CA SER A 88 23.77 5.42 0.05
C SER A 88 25.07 5.07 0.80
N ASN A 89 24.95 4.60 2.04
CA ASN A 89 26.06 4.22 2.91
C ASN A 89 26.28 2.70 2.96
N SER A 90 25.56 1.93 2.15
CA SER A 90 25.77 0.48 2.05
C SER A 90 26.95 0.20 1.14
N ASP A 91 27.98 -0.46 1.69
CA ASP A 91 29.08 -1.00 0.88
C ASP A 91 28.61 -2.14 -0.04
N VAL A 92 27.40 -2.67 0.22
CA VAL A 92 26.76 -3.70 -0.60
C VAL A 92 25.83 -3.04 -1.62
N PRO A 93 26.01 -3.28 -2.93
CA PRO A 93 25.12 -2.73 -3.95
C PRO A 93 23.68 -3.23 -3.75
N PRO A 94 22.68 -2.45 -4.17
CA PRO A 94 21.28 -2.89 -4.14
C PRO A 94 21.17 -4.19 -4.92
N THR A 95 20.97 -5.28 -4.18
CA THR A 95 20.83 -6.61 -4.78
C THR A 95 19.37 -6.82 -5.08
N LEU A 96 19.05 -7.13 -6.33
CA LEU A 96 17.72 -7.57 -6.71
C LEU A 96 17.44 -8.88 -5.96
N ALA A 97 16.63 -8.81 -4.90
CA ALA A 97 16.38 -9.97 -4.06
C ALA A 97 15.67 -11.10 -4.82
N ARG A 98 14.78 -10.72 -5.75
CA ARG A 98 14.03 -11.66 -6.58
C ARG A 98 13.49 -10.96 -7.82
N GLU A 99 13.68 -11.60 -8.96
CA GLU A 99 12.94 -11.28 -10.18
C GLU A 99 11.70 -12.20 -10.25
N ILE A 100 10.54 -11.62 -10.57
CA ILE A 100 9.30 -12.38 -10.76
C ILE A 100 8.90 -12.22 -12.21
N MET A 101 9.11 -13.29 -12.99
CA MET A 101 8.58 -13.35 -14.34
C MET A 101 7.08 -13.68 -14.27
N VAL A 102 6.29 -12.80 -14.85
CA VAL A 102 4.85 -12.97 -15.00
C VAL A 102 4.60 -13.42 -16.43
N HIS A 103 4.00 -14.60 -16.59
CA HIS A 103 3.61 -15.12 -17.89
C HIS A 103 2.20 -14.69 -18.22
N PHE A 104 2.05 -13.96 -19.31
CA PHE A 104 0.75 -13.66 -19.90
C PHE A 104 0.30 -14.85 -20.75
N ASP A 105 -1.01 -15.09 -20.77
CA ASP A 105 -1.60 -16.00 -21.74
C ASP A 105 -1.38 -15.45 -23.16
N GLU A 106 -1.38 -16.33 -24.17
CA GLU A 106 -1.14 -15.97 -25.58
C GLU A 106 -2.17 -14.94 -26.07
N SER A 107 -3.36 -14.92 -25.47
CA SER A 107 -4.44 -13.96 -25.74
C SER A 107 -4.13 -12.53 -25.25
N PHE A 108 -3.16 -12.35 -24.35
CA PHE A 108 -2.76 -11.06 -23.81
C PHE A 108 -1.35 -10.69 -24.23
N HIS A 109 -1.26 -9.86 -25.27
CA HIS A 109 0.00 -9.21 -25.62
C HIS A 109 0.14 -7.89 -24.86
N PRO A 110 1.15 -7.75 -23.97
CA PRO A 110 1.42 -6.47 -23.34
C PRO A 110 1.80 -5.45 -24.43
N SER A 111 1.07 -4.34 -24.46
CA SER A 111 1.32 -3.24 -25.38
C SER A 111 2.00 -2.09 -24.64
N ARG A 112 2.39 -1.03 -25.36
CA ARG A 112 2.91 0.20 -24.73
C ARG A 112 1.91 0.85 -23.77
N ASP A 113 0.65 0.50 -23.88
CA ASP A 113 -0.45 1.00 -23.06
C ASP A 113 -0.72 0.12 -21.83
N THR A 114 0.10 -0.91 -21.59
CA THR A 114 -0.01 -1.76 -20.41
C THR A 114 0.65 -1.09 -19.20
N THR A 115 -0.12 -0.93 -18.13
CA THR A 115 0.38 -0.49 -16.83
C THR A 115 0.40 -1.66 -15.85
N VAL A 116 1.46 -1.74 -15.04
CA VAL A 116 1.62 -2.78 -14.02
C VAL A 116 1.72 -2.08 -12.68
N ASN A 117 0.83 -2.44 -11.77
CA ASN A 117 0.76 -1.88 -10.42
C ASN A 117 0.92 -3.02 -9.40
N LEU A 118 1.92 -2.91 -8.54
CA LEU A 118 2.00 -3.74 -7.34
C LEU A 118 0.96 -3.26 -6.34
N LEU A 119 0.08 -4.16 -5.92
CA LEU A 119 -0.97 -3.83 -4.97
C LEU A 119 -0.40 -3.62 -3.56
N PRO A 120 -1.07 -2.81 -2.73
CA PRO A 120 -0.79 -2.74 -1.31
C PRO A 120 -0.67 -4.15 -0.69
N GLY A 121 0.39 -4.36 0.10
CA GLY A 121 0.74 -5.66 0.68
C GLY A 121 1.79 -6.43 -0.11
N GLY A 122 2.05 -6.05 -1.36
CA GLY A 122 3.12 -6.62 -2.17
C GLY A 122 2.92 -8.09 -2.60
N THR A 123 1.75 -8.66 -2.32
CA THR A 123 1.42 -10.07 -2.64
C THR A 123 0.75 -10.24 -3.99
N HIS A 124 0.24 -9.15 -4.57
CA HIS A 124 -0.51 -9.18 -5.82
C HIS A 124 -0.05 -8.09 -6.79
N LEU A 125 -0.06 -8.41 -8.07
CA LEU A 125 0.21 -7.49 -9.17
C LEU A 125 -1.05 -7.33 -10.01
N ALA A 126 -1.50 -6.10 -10.23
CA ALA A 126 -2.57 -5.80 -11.17
C ALA A 126 -1.99 -5.24 -12.46
N VAL A 127 -2.39 -5.82 -13.58
CA VAL A 127 -1.96 -5.42 -14.92
C VAL A 127 -3.17 -4.92 -15.68
N PHE A 128 -3.07 -3.72 -16.20
CA PHE A 128 -4.16 -3.03 -16.89
C PHE A 128 -3.73 -2.63 -18.29
N ARG A 129 -4.65 -2.66 -19.24
CA ARG A 129 -4.49 -1.95 -20.50
C ARG A 129 -5.14 -0.57 -20.39
N ARG A 130 -4.51 0.48 -20.93
CA ARG A 130 -5.04 1.85 -20.91
C ARG A 130 -6.44 1.98 -21.53
N SER A 131 -6.78 1.11 -22.48
CA SER A 131 -8.13 1.01 -23.06
C SER A 131 -9.20 0.63 -22.02
N GLY A 132 -8.80 0.11 -20.86
CA GLY A 132 -9.71 -0.37 -19.82
C GLY A 132 -10.35 -1.72 -20.11
N ASP A 133 -10.08 -2.31 -21.28
CA ASP A 133 -10.71 -3.53 -21.77
C ASP A 133 -10.30 -4.81 -21.03
N THR A 134 -9.17 -4.76 -20.33
CA THR A 134 -8.55 -5.92 -19.72
C THR A 134 -7.91 -5.53 -18.39
N CYS A 135 -8.25 -6.30 -17.36
CA CYS A 135 -7.57 -6.27 -16.07
C CYS A 135 -7.17 -7.70 -15.69
N LEU A 136 -5.89 -7.89 -15.39
CA LEU A 136 -5.35 -9.15 -14.90
C LEU A 136 -4.84 -8.96 -13.48
N LEU A 137 -5.07 -9.95 -12.63
CA LEU A 137 -4.54 -10.01 -11.28
C LEU A 137 -3.64 -11.22 -11.14
N PHE A 138 -2.42 -11.00 -10.68
CA PHE A 138 -1.40 -12.03 -10.48
C PHE A 138 -1.03 -12.17 -9.02
N ALA A 139 -0.80 -13.40 -8.57
CA ALA A 139 -0.16 -13.67 -7.30
C ALA A 139 1.37 -13.58 -7.45
N VAL A 140 1.99 -12.64 -6.74
CA VAL A 140 3.45 -12.35 -6.79
C VAL A 140 4.27 -13.58 -6.41
N ALA A 141 3.81 -14.34 -5.41
CA ALA A 141 4.53 -15.50 -4.91
C ALA A 141 4.72 -16.60 -5.98
N THR A 142 3.71 -16.80 -6.82
CA THR A 142 3.65 -17.89 -7.81
C THR A 142 3.81 -17.42 -9.25
N GLY A 143 3.70 -16.12 -9.52
CA GLY A 143 3.65 -15.55 -10.87
C GLY A 143 2.40 -15.92 -11.66
N ARG A 144 1.40 -16.56 -11.03
CA ARG A 144 0.19 -17.05 -11.71
C ARG A 144 -0.89 -15.99 -11.76
N CYS A 145 -1.59 -15.92 -12.89
CA CYS A 145 -2.83 -15.16 -13.00
C CYS A 145 -3.90 -15.86 -12.16
N ILE A 146 -4.47 -15.13 -11.19
CA ILE A 146 -5.52 -15.64 -10.30
C ILE A 146 -6.90 -15.09 -10.65
N TRP A 147 -6.95 -14.01 -11.45
CA TRP A 147 -8.19 -13.42 -11.92
C TRP A 147 -7.98 -12.63 -13.20
N THR A 148 -8.97 -12.69 -14.08
CA THR A 148 -8.99 -12.01 -15.38
C THR A 148 -10.34 -11.39 -15.58
N TYR A 149 -10.34 -10.15 -16.04
CA TYR A 149 -11.53 -9.45 -16.47
C TYR A 149 -11.32 -8.93 -17.88
N ASN A 150 -12.19 -9.39 -18.77
CA ASN A 150 -12.18 -9.08 -20.20
C ASN A 150 -13.55 -8.50 -20.55
N ASN A 151 -13.66 -7.18 -20.50
CA ASN A 151 -14.84 -6.44 -20.96
C ASN A 151 -14.44 -4.98 -21.13
N THR A 152 -15.17 -4.19 -21.91
CA THR A 152 -14.88 -2.78 -22.18
C THR A 152 -15.72 -1.85 -21.26
N PRO A 153 -15.35 -1.64 -19.99
CA PRO A 153 -15.92 -0.54 -19.21
C PRO A 153 -15.42 0.78 -19.79
N ASP A 154 -16.22 1.84 -19.66
CA ASP A 154 -15.79 3.19 -20.05
C ASP A 154 -14.65 3.67 -19.14
N ARG A 155 -14.69 3.28 -17.87
CA ARG A 155 -13.64 3.51 -16.85
C ARG A 155 -13.73 2.43 -15.78
N PHE A 156 -12.62 2.11 -15.13
CA PHE A 156 -12.64 1.38 -13.87
C PHE A 156 -11.70 2.05 -12.85
N CYS A 157 -11.95 1.85 -11.57
CA CYS A 157 -10.99 2.09 -10.51
C CYS A 157 -10.86 0.85 -9.64
N MET A 158 -9.72 0.73 -8.97
CA MET A 158 -9.45 -0.39 -8.07
C MET A 158 -8.94 0.19 -6.76
N GLU A 159 -9.55 -0.25 -5.67
CA GLU A 159 -9.14 0.05 -4.32
C GLU A 159 -8.76 -1.26 -3.64
N VAL A 160 -7.62 -1.29 -2.97
CA VAL A 160 -7.18 -2.46 -2.22
C VAL A 160 -7.33 -2.14 -0.75
N ARG A 161 -8.03 -3.01 -0.03
CA ARG A 161 -8.34 -2.89 1.40
C ARG A 161 -7.72 -4.05 2.17
N ASP A 162 -7.77 -3.91 3.50
CA ASP A 162 -7.36 -4.95 4.45
C ASP A 162 -5.94 -5.46 4.19
N GLY A 163 -5.02 -4.54 3.90
CA GLY A 163 -3.60 -4.85 3.73
C GLY A 163 -3.28 -5.72 2.50
N GLY A 164 -4.16 -5.75 1.49
CA GLY A 164 -3.95 -6.55 0.28
C GLY A 164 -4.86 -7.77 0.15
N GLU A 165 -5.72 -8.03 1.14
CA GLU A 165 -6.62 -9.19 1.17
C GLU A 165 -7.93 -8.97 0.40
N VAL A 166 -8.33 -7.72 0.19
CA VAL A 166 -9.55 -7.38 -0.54
C VAL A 166 -9.22 -6.42 -1.66
N ALA A 167 -9.59 -6.75 -2.89
CA ALA A 167 -9.59 -5.80 -4.00
C ALA A 167 -11.03 -5.47 -4.38
N VAL A 168 -11.36 -4.19 -4.33
CA VAL A 168 -12.63 -3.65 -4.80
C VAL A 168 -12.39 -3.07 -6.18
N PHE A 169 -13.06 -3.63 -7.17
CA PHE A 169 -13.02 -3.11 -8.53
C PHE A 169 -14.34 -2.39 -8.80
N ALA A 170 -14.28 -1.09 -9.06
CA ALA A 170 -15.46 -0.35 -9.52
C ALA A 170 -15.35 -0.13 -11.03
N PHE A 171 -16.37 -0.53 -11.76
CA PHE A 171 -16.49 -0.38 -13.20
C PHE A 171 -17.60 0.62 -13.51
N ARG A 172 -17.32 1.58 -14.39
CA ARG A 172 -18.34 2.45 -14.96
C ARG A 172 -18.70 1.95 -16.35
N PHE A 173 -19.98 1.68 -16.54
CA PHE A 173 -20.57 1.38 -17.83
C PHE A 173 -21.61 2.45 -18.15
N ARG A 174 -21.28 3.35 -19.09
CA ARG A 174 -22.11 4.50 -19.46
C ARG A 174 -22.45 5.38 -18.24
N GLU A 175 -23.73 5.41 -17.87
CA GLU A 175 -24.27 6.15 -16.72
C GLU A 175 -24.40 5.30 -15.44
N ILE A 176 -24.06 4.01 -15.49
CA ILE A 176 -24.19 3.09 -14.35
C ILE A 176 -22.81 2.73 -13.81
N VAL A 177 -22.63 2.88 -12.49
CA VAL A 177 -21.44 2.42 -11.77
C VAL A 177 -21.75 1.07 -11.11
N TRP A 178 -20.96 0.07 -11.43
CA TRP A 178 -20.97 -1.25 -10.83
C TRP A 178 -19.76 -1.40 -9.91
N ALA A 179 -19.96 -1.83 -8.67
CA ALA A 179 -18.86 -2.19 -7.78
C ALA A 179 -18.83 -3.72 -7.61
N ILE A 180 -17.70 -4.33 -7.94
CA ILE A 180 -17.44 -5.74 -7.74
C ILE A 180 -16.47 -5.87 -6.56
N TYR A 181 -16.90 -6.60 -5.55
CA TYR A 181 -16.09 -6.92 -4.38
C TYR A 181 -15.42 -8.27 -4.60
N CYS A 182 -14.10 -8.27 -4.73
CA CYS A 182 -13.31 -9.49 -4.80
C CYS A 182 -12.56 -9.67 -3.48
N LYS A 183 -13.00 -10.63 -2.66
CA LYS A 183 -12.18 -11.10 -1.54
C LYS A 183 -11.08 -11.99 -2.11
N ILE A 184 -9.83 -11.60 -1.95
CA ILE A 184 -8.67 -12.32 -2.47
C ILE A 184 -8.32 -13.43 -1.47
N ILE A 185 -9.08 -14.52 -1.51
CA ILE A 185 -8.77 -15.71 -0.71
C ILE A 185 -7.71 -16.50 -1.49
N THR A 186 -6.56 -16.74 -0.87
CA THR A 186 -5.43 -17.54 -1.41
C THR A 186 -5.82 -18.96 -1.81
N THR A 187 -7.02 -19.41 -1.42
CA THR A 187 -7.76 -20.56 -1.94
C THR A 187 -9.04 -20.07 -2.60
N ILE A 188 -9.08 -20.04 -3.93
CA ILE A 188 -10.29 -19.71 -4.68
C ILE A 188 -11.28 -20.86 -4.52
N THR A 189 -12.29 -20.69 -3.68
CA THR A 189 -13.59 -21.35 -3.81
C THR A 189 -14.68 -20.36 -3.45
N SER A 190 -15.50 -20.02 -4.44
CA SER A 190 -16.70 -19.17 -4.38
C SER A 190 -16.47 -17.65 -4.52
N LEU A 191 -16.90 -17.15 -5.68
CA LEU A 191 -17.37 -15.78 -5.88
C LEU A 191 -18.81 -15.74 -5.38
N SER A 192 -19.13 -14.94 -4.38
CA SER A 192 -20.51 -14.50 -4.17
C SER A 192 -20.71 -13.21 -4.95
N GLU A 193 -21.56 -13.21 -5.97
CA GLU A 193 -22.08 -11.98 -6.58
C GLU A 193 -22.78 -11.16 -5.49
N CYS A 194 -22.09 -10.18 -4.91
CA CYS A 194 -22.73 -9.15 -4.11
C CYS A 194 -23.25 -8.07 -5.05
N ARG A 195 -24.55 -8.14 -5.39
CA ARG A 195 -25.27 -7.04 -6.03
C ARG A 195 -25.39 -5.89 -5.03
N LEU A 196 -24.51 -4.90 -5.12
CA LEU A 196 -24.64 -3.67 -4.35
C LEU A 196 -25.71 -2.78 -5.02
N TRP A 197 -26.80 -2.52 -4.33
CA TRP A 197 -27.77 -1.50 -4.74
C TRP A 197 -27.19 -0.13 -4.43
N VAL A 198 -26.76 0.61 -5.45
CA VAL A 198 -26.43 2.03 -5.30
C VAL A 198 -27.74 2.81 -5.40
N ALA A 199 -28.25 3.27 -4.26
CA ALA A 199 -29.35 4.22 -4.23
C ALA A 199 -28.83 5.60 -4.64
N PHE A 200 -29.35 6.14 -5.73
CA PHE A 200 -29.20 7.56 -6.04
C PHE A 200 -30.21 8.34 -5.18
N GLN A 201 -29.72 9.24 -4.32
CA GLN A 201 -30.53 10.41 -3.95
C GLN A 201 -30.24 11.48 -5.01
N LEU A 202 -31.28 11.83 -5.77
CA LEU A 202 -31.31 12.98 -6.67
C LEU A 202 -31.15 14.28 -5.89
#